data_AF-A0A2E6BDV2-F1
#
_entry.id   AF-A0A2E6BDV2-F1
#
_cell.length_a   1.000
_cell.length_b   1.000
_cell.length_c   1.000
_cell.angle_alpha   90.00
_cell.angle_beta   90.00
_cell.angle_gamma   90.00
#
_symmetry.space_group_name_H-M   'P 1'
#
loop_
_entity.id
_entity.type
_entity.pdbx_description
1 polymer ?
#
loop_
_entity_poly.entity_id
_entity_poly.type
_entity_poly.pdbx_seq_one_letter_code
_entity_poly.pdbx_strand_id
1 'polypeptide(L)' 'MAEVWLSPGSWTHEQWLIVSILAFIIIAVIVIAYRLAKIIGSVGKKREMPVLRPGKRPRR' A
#
# COMPACT_ATOMS: atom_id res chain seq x y z
N MET A 1 16.86 21.37 -21.89
CA MET A 1 16.42 19.98 -21.62
C MET A 1 15.33 19.91 -20.55
N ALA A 2 15.39 20.66 -19.44
CA ALA A 2 14.32 20.69 -18.43
C ALA A 2 13.00 21.33 -18.93
N GLU A 3 13.09 22.34 -19.80
CA GLU A 3 11.97 23.07 -20.41
C GLU A 3 10.96 22.17 -21.14
N VAL A 4 11.44 21.10 -21.79
CA VAL A 4 10.59 20.15 -22.54
C VAL A 4 9.63 19.40 -21.61
N TRP A 5 10.05 19.13 -20.36
CA TRP A 5 9.24 18.43 -19.36
C TRP A 5 8.25 19.35 -18.64
N LEU A 6 8.32 20.67 -18.84
CA LEU A 6 7.45 21.66 -18.16
C LEU A 6 6.28 22.11 -19.03
N SER A 7 6.26 21.76 -20.33
CA SER A 7 5.20 22.10 -21.29
C SER A 7 4.44 20.86 -21.74
N PRO A 8 3.45 20.36 -20.97
CA PRO A 8 2.71 19.14 -21.30
C PRO A 8 1.95 19.22 -22.64
N GLY A 9 1.59 20.43 -23.08
CA GLY A 9 0.93 20.65 -24.37
C GLY A 9 1.81 20.39 -25.60
N SER A 10 3.14 20.31 -25.45
CA SER A 10 4.08 20.04 -26.54
C SER A 10 4.65 18.62 -26.53
N TRP A 11 4.11 17.73 -25.70
CA TRP A 11 4.64 16.38 -25.55
C TRP A 11 4.27 15.46 -26.71
N THR A 12 5.22 14.63 -27.10
CA THR A 12 4.97 13.57 -28.08
C THR A 12 4.15 12.43 -27.46
N HIS A 13 3.53 11.60 -28.30
CA HIS A 13 2.74 10.45 -27.84
C HIS A 13 3.56 9.48 -26.97
N GLU A 14 4.83 9.28 -27.31
CA GLU A 14 5.76 8.44 -26.55
C GLU A 14 6.00 9.00 -25.13
N GLN A 15 6.10 10.33 -24.99
CA GLN A 15 6.27 10.98 -23.69
C GLN A 15 5.04 10.82 -22.80
N TRP A 16 3.83 10.91 -23.36
CA TRP A 16 2.59 10.61 -22.64
C TRP A 16 2.53 9.16 -22.17
N LEU A 17 2.98 8.21 -22.99
CA LEU A 17 3.08 6.81 -22.59
C LEU A 17 4.05 6.61 -21.42
N ILE A 18 5.25 7.19 -21.51
CA ILE A 18 6.25 7.09 -20.44
C ILE A 18 5.70 7.64 -19.12
N VAL A 19 5.07 8.82 -19.16
CA VAL A 19 4.56 9.48 -17.94
C VAL A 19 3.37 8.73 -17.36
N SER A 20 2.47 8.18 -18.18
CA SER A 20 1.35 7.38 -17.69
C SER A 20 1.79 6.06 -17.05
N ILE A 21 2.78 5.38 -17.63
CA ILE A 21 3.39 4.18 -17.05
C ILE A 21 4.09 4.53 -15.73
N LEU A 22 4.86 5.63 -15.70
CA LEU A 22 5.56 6.07 -14.49
C LEU A 22 4.57 6.39 -13.35
N ALA A 23 3.50 7.13 -13.66
CA ALA A 23 2.44 7.44 -12.70
C ALA A 23 1.79 6.15 -12.17
N PHE A 24 1.51 5.18 -13.05
CA PHE A 24 0.95 3.89 -12.64
C PHE A 24 1.88 3.12 -11.70
N ILE A 25 3.19 3.07 -11.99
CA ILE A 25 4.18 2.42 -11.12
C ILE A 25 4.20 3.07 -9.74
N ILE A 26 4.21 4.40 -9.68
CA ILE A 26 4.20 5.15 -8.41
C ILE A 26 2.95 4.78 -7.59
N ILE A 27 1.78 4.80 -8.21
CA ILE A 27 0.52 4.43 -7.56
C ILE A 27 0.59 2.97 -7.06
N ALA A 28 1.07 2.04 -7.89
CA ALA A 28 1.20 0.64 -7.52
C ALA A 28 2.11 0.45 -6.29
N VAL A 29 3.27 1.13 -6.27
CA VAL A 29 4.21 1.09 -5.13
C VAL A 29 3.55 1.65 -3.87
N ILE A 30 2.83 2.77 -3.96
CA ILE A 30 2.10 3.36 -2.83
C ILE A 30 1.06 2.38 -2.28
N VAL A 31 0.30 1.73 -3.16
CA VAL A 31 -0.73 0.75 -2.75
C VAL A 31 -0.10 -0.45 -2.06
N ILE A 32 1.01 -0.97 -2.58
CA ILE A 32 1.75 -2.08 -1.99
C ILE A 32 2.30 -1.69 -0.61
N ALA A 33 2.94 -0.52 -0.50
CA ALA A 33 3.46 0.00 0.76
C ALA A 33 2.36 0.19 1.81
N TYR A 34 1.21 0.76 1.41
CA TYR A 34 0.05 0.91 2.28
C TYR A 34 -0.48 -0.44 2.78
N ARG A 35 -0.58 -1.44 1.90
CA ARG A 35 -1.00 -2.80 2.29
C ARG A 35 -0.01 -3.45 3.25
N LEU A 36 1.29 -3.34 2.98
CA LEU A 36 2.34 -3.83 3.86
C LEU A 36 2.26 -3.19 5.24
N ALA A 37 2.13 -1.86 5.31
CA ALA A 37 1.98 -1.14 6.57
C ALA A 37 0.74 -1.62 7.35
N LYS A 38 -0.39 -1.86 6.66
CA LYS A 38 -1.62 -2.38 7.27
C LYS A 38 -1.43 -3.80 7.81
N ILE A 39 -0.72 -4.67 7.08
CA ILE A 39 -0.43 -6.04 7.52
C ILE A 39 0.45 -6.01 8.77
N ILE A 40 1.57 -5.27 8.73
CA ILE A 40 2.50 -5.15 9.86
C ILE A 40 1.78 -4.59 11.09
N GLY A 41 0.95 -3.55 10.90
CA GLY A 41 0.12 -2.98 11.97
C GLY A 41 -0.90 -3.98 12.54
N SER A 42 -1.39 -4.92 11.73
CA SER A 42 -2.30 -5.98 12.20
C SER A 42 -1.58 -7.07 13.00
N VAL A 43 -0.29 -7.33 12.76
CA VAL A 43 0.47 -8.34 13.51
C VAL A 43 0.74 -7.88 14.95
N GLY A 44 0.99 -6.59 15.15
CA GLY A 44 1.24 -6.01 16.47
C GLY A 44 -0.01 -5.84 17.34
N LYS A 45 -1.21 -5.93 16.75
CA LYS A 45 -2.46 -5.77 17.50
C LYS A 45 -2.71 -7.04 18.31
N LYS A 46 -2.55 -6.95 19.65
CA LYS A 46 -2.98 -8.00 20.57
C LYS A 46 -4.44 -8.35 20.26
N ARG A 47 -4.68 -9.57 19.79
CA ARG A 47 -6.02 -10.09 19.56
C ARG A 47 -6.73 -9.99 20.92
N GLU A 48 -7.75 -9.12 21.00
CA GLU A 48 -8.63 -9.10 22.16
C GLU A 48 -9.17 -10.52 22.29
N MET A 49 -8.67 -11.25 23.29
CA MET A 49 -9.21 -12.55 23.59
C MET A 49 -10.66 -12.28 23.97
N PRO A 50 -11.64 -12.89 23.28
CA PRO A 50 -13.00 -12.87 23.80
C PRO A 50 -12.90 -13.39 25.23
N VAL A 51 -13.65 -12.79 26.16
CA VAL A 51 -13.69 -13.23 27.56
C VAL A 51 -14.30 -14.63 27.57
N LEU A 52 -13.47 -15.62 27.25
CA LEU A 52 -13.77 -17.03 27.40
C LEU A 52 -13.74 -17.23 28.90
N ARG A 53 -14.92 -17.41 29.49
CA ARG A 53 -15.03 -17.90 30.87
C ARG A 53 -14.07 -19.09 30.97
N PRO A 54 -13.03 -19.07 31.82
CA PRO A 54 -12.04 -20.13 31.86
C PRO A 54 -12.77 -21.45 32.00
N GLY A 55 -12.70 -22.30 30.95
CA GLY A 55 -13.30 -23.62 30.99
C GLY A 55 -12.71 -24.33 32.20
N LYS A 56 -13.57 -24.63 33.18
CA LYS A 56 -13.16 -25.29 34.43
C LYS A 56 -12.46 -26.59 34.03
N ARG A 57 -11.11 -26.61 34.07
CA ARG A 57 -10.35 -27.84 33.85
C ARG A 57 -10.80 -28.82 34.95
N PRO A 58 -11.28 -30.03 34.63
CA PRO A 58 -11.54 -31.04 35.64
C PRO A 58 -10.20 -31.37 36.30
N ARG A 59 -10.08 -31.02 37.57
CA ARG A 59 -8.92 -31.33 38.41
C ARG A 59 -8.92 -32.84 38.62
N ARG A 60 -7.95 -33.55 38.03
CA ARG A 60 -7.61 -34.90 38.48
C ARG A 60 -6.86 -34.81 39.80
#